data_AF-A0A0P0W9S2-F1
#
_entry.id   AF-A0A0P0W9S2-F1
#
_cell.length_a   1.000
_cell.length_b   1.000
_cell.length_c   1.000
_cell.angle_alpha   90.00
_cell.angle_beta   90.00
_cell.angle_gamma   90.00
#
_symmetry.space_group_name_H-M   'P 1'
#
loop_
_entity.id
_entity.type
_entity.pdbx_description
1 polymer ?
#
loop_
_entity_poly.entity_id
_entity_poly.type
_entity_poly.pdbx_seq_one_letter_code
_entity_poly.pdbx_strand_id
1 'polypeptide(L)'
;MASSAAARRRQEMAAEGQRHLEETIAAAFQILSSMNDELCNPTLWSSSSAAAAAAGGAGGLQHHGNNHHHHHQHHHHHGGLPPPPPPLHSADSDAADAAGGGPGGAPGSGGSLDEARHRYKVAMAALRTSIAAVSSCAQEMGSTEHKADQAEIERLEEHASALRKTAP
;
A
#
# COMPACT_ATOMS: atom_id res chain seq x y z
N MET A 1 4.24 -10.73 -39.36
CA MET A 1 5.24 -10.31 -38.34
C MET A 1 4.62 -9.55 -37.16
N ALA A 2 3.69 -8.61 -37.39
CA ALA A 2 3.03 -7.85 -36.32
C ALA A 2 2.36 -8.72 -35.24
N SER A 3 1.68 -9.81 -35.62
CA SER A 3 1.05 -10.75 -34.67
C SER A 3 2.07 -11.37 -33.70
N SER A 4 3.25 -11.76 -34.18
CA SER A 4 4.31 -12.30 -33.33
C SER A 4 4.88 -11.25 -32.37
N ALA A 5 5.03 -10.00 -32.81
CA ALA A 5 5.48 -8.91 -31.95
C ALA A 5 4.45 -8.59 -30.85
N ALA A 6 3.17 -8.56 -31.18
CA ALA A 6 2.09 -8.35 -30.23
C ALA A 6 1.99 -9.51 -29.20
N ALA A 7 2.17 -10.75 -29.65
CA ALA A 7 2.21 -11.91 -28.77
C ALA A 7 3.39 -11.84 -27.77
N ARG A 8 4.59 -11.48 -28.25
CA ARG A 8 5.76 -11.29 -27.37
C ARG A 8 5.54 -10.17 -26.36
N ARG A 9 5.03 -9.01 -26.80
CA ARG A 9 4.72 -7.88 -25.91
C ARG A 9 3.72 -8.27 -24.82
N ARG A 10 2.70 -9.06 -25.14
CA ARG A 10 1.77 -9.59 -24.13
C ARG A 10 2.46 -10.50 -23.14
N GLN A 11 3.32 -11.40 -23.61
CA GLN A 11 4.08 -12.31 -22.75
C GLN A 11 4.99 -11.54 -21.78
N GLU A 12 5.65 -10.48 -22.26
CA GLU A 12 6.48 -9.59 -21.44
C GLU A 12 5.64 -8.88 -20.36
N MET A 13 4.50 -8.28 -20.73
CA MET A 13 3.61 -7.64 -19.74
C MET A 13 3.05 -8.64 -18.72
N ALA A 14 2.78 -9.89 -19.13
CA ALA A 14 2.33 -10.93 -18.22
C ALA A 14 3.44 -11.32 -17.23
N ALA A 15 4.69 -11.46 -17.70
CA ALA A 15 5.83 -11.75 -16.85
C ALA A 15 6.13 -10.60 -15.88
N GLU A 16 6.03 -9.35 -16.33
CA GLU A 16 6.19 -8.17 -15.49
C GLU A 16 5.08 -8.05 -14.44
N GLY A 17 3.82 -8.28 -14.83
CA GLY A 17 2.69 -8.31 -13.89
C GLY A 17 2.86 -9.37 -12.81
N GLN A 18 3.34 -10.57 -13.19
CA GLN A 18 3.66 -11.64 -12.24
C GLN A 18 4.78 -11.22 -11.28
N ARG A 19 5.84 -10.60 -11.79
CA ARG A 19 6.92 -10.07 -10.95
C ARG A 19 6.42 -9.03 -9.94
N HIS A 20 5.59 -8.06 -10.36
CA HIS A 20 5.03 -7.07 -9.45
C HIS A 20 4.11 -7.69 -8.39
N LEU A 21 3.38 -8.76 -8.73
CA LEU A 21 2.59 -9.52 -7.77
C LEU A 21 3.48 -10.18 -6.71
N GLU A 22 4.58 -10.82 -7.12
CA GLU A 22 5.54 -11.44 -6.20
C GLU A 22 6.22 -10.41 -5.29
N GLU A 23 6.63 -9.25 -5.83
CA GLU A 23 7.20 -8.15 -5.06
C GLU A 23 6.19 -7.58 -4.05
N THR A 24 4.92 -7.47 -4.44
CA THR A 24 3.82 -7.04 -3.55
C THR A 24 3.63 -8.02 -2.40
N ILE A 25 3.60 -9.33 -2.71
CA ILE A 25 3.47 -10.39 -1.70
C ILE A 25 4.66 -10.37 -0.75
N ALA A 26 5.88 -10.29 -1.26
CA ALA A 26 7.10 -10.24 -0.45
C ALA A 26 7.12 -9.03 0.50
N ALA A 27 6.74 -7.85 0.00
CA ALA A 27 6.64 -6.66 0.84
C ALA A 27 5.54 -6.78 1.90
N ALA A 28 4.38 -7.35 1.56
CA ALA A 28 3.31 -7.62 2.52
C ALA A 28 3.76 -8.58 3.63
N PHE A 29 4.44 -9.67 3.27
CA PHE A 29 5.03 -10.59 4.26
C PHE A 29 6.01 -9.89 5.17
N GLN A 30 6.86 -9.01 4.66
CA GLN A 30 7.81 -8.30 5.51
C GLN A 30 7.15 -7.31 6.47
N ILE A 31 6.05 -6.66 6.07
CA ILE A 31 5.22 -5.85 6.98
C ILE A 31 4.71 -6.75 8.11
N LEU A 32 4.09 -7.89 7.76
CA LEU A 32 3.53 -8.81 8.74
C LEU A 32 4.60 -9.39 9.67
N SER A 33 5.75 -9.79 9.14
CA SER A 33 6.88 -10.28 9.94
C SER A 33 7.45 -9.20 10.85
N SER A 34 7.64 -7.96 10.36
CA SER A 34 8.13 -6.86 11.20
C SER A 34 7.15 -6.55 12.33
N MET A 35 5.85 -6.50 12.02
CA MET A 35 4.81 -6.35 13.04
C MET A 35 4.80 -7.53 14.01
N ASN A 36 4.97 -8.75 13.51
CA ASN A 36 5.04 -9.95 14.34
C ASN A 36 6.24 -9.92 15.28
N ASP A 37 7.41 -9.47 14.83
CA ASP A 37 8.62 -9.37 15.66
C ASP A 37 8.44 -8.33 16.78
N GLU A 38 7.80 -7.20 16.47
CA GLU A 38 7.42 -6.21 17.48
C GLU A 38 6.35 -6.76 18.45
N LEU A 39 5.36 -7.49 17.94
CA LEU A 39 4.28 -8.07 18.73
C LEU A 39 4.62 -9.45 19.36
N CYS A 40 5.79 -10.02 19.12
CA CYS A 40 6.20 -11.25 19.77
C CYS A 40 7.35 -11.01 20.74
N ASN A 41 7.88 -9.80 20.80
CA ASN A 41 8.97 -9.49 21.68
C ASN A 41 8.46 -9.20 23.11
N PRO A 42 8.67 -10.10 24.09
CA PRO A 42 8.18 -9.90 25.44
C PRO A 42 8.83 -8.70 26.12
N THR A 43 10.01 -8.25 25.70
CA THR A 43 10.69 -7.10 26.33
C THR A 43 9.93 -5.80 26.13
N LEU A 44 9.16 -5.68 25.04
CA LEU A 44 8.35 -4.50 24.76
C LEU A 44 7.11 -4.39 25.68
N TRP A 45 6.74 -5.47 26.37
CA TRP A 45 5.56 -5.51 27.24
C TRP A 45 5.84 -5.95 28.69
N SER A 46 7.01 -6.53 28.96
CA SER A 46 7.32 -7.14 30.26
C SER A 46 7.65 -6.13 31.37
N SER A 47 7.90 -4.84 31.09
CA SER A 47 8.26 -3.86 32.13
C SER A 47 7.22 -2.75 32.40
N SER A 48 6.05 -2.78 31.75
CA SER A 48 4.86 -2.12 32.30
C SER A 48 4.10 -3.03 33.28
N SER A 49 4.18 -4.36 33.13
CA SER A 49 3.58 -5.32 34.07
C SER A 49 4.35 -5.47 35.37
N ALA A 50 5.68 -5.29 35.36
CA ALA A 50 6.50 -5.36 36.57
C ALA A 50 6.28 -4.17 37.52
N ALA A 51 5.90 -2.99 37.03
CA ALA A 51 5.58 -1.84 37.88
C ALA A 51 4.31 -2.06 38.72
N ALA A 52 3.33 -2.81 38.20
CA ALA A 52 2.15 -3.21 38.96
C ALA A 52 2.47 -4.30 40.02
N ALA A 53 3.40 -5.22 39.72
CA ALA A 53 3.87 -6.20 40.70
C ALA A 53 4.75 -5.56 41.80
N ALA A 54 5.57 -4.56 41.46
CA ALA A 54 6.41 -3.85 42.42
C ALA A 54 5.60 -2.94 43.37
N ALA A 55 4.44 -2.43 42.95
CA ALA A 55 3.53 -1.71 43.85
C ALA A 55 2.92 -2.61 44.95
N GLY A 56 2.94 -3.94 44.76
CA GLY A 56 2.52 -4.92 45.76
C GLY A 56 3.64 -5.47 46.65
N GLY A 57 4.89 -5.05 46.45
CA GLY A 57 6.05 -5.69 47.07
C GLY A 57 6.95 -4.74 47.84
N ALA A 58 6.68 -4.61 49.14
CA ALA A 58 7.64 -4.29 50.20
C ALA A 58 8.46 -2.98 50.09
N GLY A 59 7.95 -1.90 50.71
CA GLY A 59 8.70 -0.65 50.83
C GLY A 59 8.30 0.23 52.01
N GLY A 60 8.08 -0.36 53.20
CA GLY A 60 7.93 0.40 54.44
C GLY A 60 9.29 0.87 54.99
N LEU A 61 9.99 1.76 54.28
CA LEU A 61 11.20 2.43 54.77
C LEU A 61 10.83 3.83 55.25
N GLN A 62 10.76 3.97 56.58
CA GLN A 62 10.51 5.23 57.26
C GLN A 62 11.81 6.02 57.43
N HIS A 63 11.81 7.21 56.82
CA HIS A 63 12.00 8.49 57.51
C HIS A 63 13.38 8.87 58.10
N HIS A 64 14.21 9.48 57.25
CA HIS A 64 15.05 10.65 57.56
C HIS A 64 15.52 11.22 56.21
N GLY A 65 15.45 12.49 55.87
CA GLY A 65 15.12 13.72 56.57
C GLY A 65 15.75 14.84 55.75
N ASN A 66 14.93 15.82 55.34
CA ASN A 66 15.28 17.22 55.08
C ASN A 66 16.31 17.54 53.95
N ASN A 67 15.87 18.15 52.85
CA ASN A 67 16.15 19.58 52.59
C ASN A 67 15.57 20.07 51.24
N HIS A 68 14.80 21.18 51.28
CA HIS A 68 14.73 22.29 50.29
C HIS A 68 14.34 22.00 48.82
N HIS A 69 13.62 22.82 48.07
CA HIS A 69 12.81 24.05 48.18
C HIS A 69 12.47 24.39 46.70
N HIS A 70 11.42 25.18 46.44
CA HIS A 70 10.97 25.73 45.14
C HIS A 70 9.88 24.91 44.42
N HIS A 71 8.59 25.26 44.55
CA HIS A 71 7.89 26.42 43.96
C HIS A 71 7.56 26.21 42.47
N HIS A 72 6.34 25.75 42.16
CA HIS A 72 5.36 26.55 41.41
C HIS A 72 4.00 25.85 41.42
N GLN A 73 3.01 26.51 42.04
CA GLN A 73 1.60 26.26 41.79
C GLN A 73 1.29 26.62 40.33
N HIS A 74 0.38 25.91 39.66
CA HIS A 74 -0.63 26.56 38.82
C HIS A 74 -1.74 25.59 38.38
N HIS A 75 -2.93 25.87 38.92
CA HIS A 75 -4.24 25.85 38.26
C HIS A 75 -4.88 24.54 37.79
N HIS A 76 -5.68 24.01 38.73
CA HIS A 76 -7.05 23.55 38.51
C HIS A 76 -7.77 24.31 37.39
N HIS A 77 -8.26 23.61 36.36
CA HIS A 77 -9.49 23.97 35.64
C HIS A 77 -10.29 22.71 35.32
N HIS A 78 -11.34 22.56 36.13
CA HIS A 78 -12.65 21.96 35.87
C HIS A 78 -12.83 21.10 34.61
N GLY A 79 -13.11 19.81 34.84
CA GLY A 79 -13.59 18.88 33.82
C GLY A 79 -14.91 19.32 33.21
N GLY A 80 -14.83 19.85 31.99
CA GLY A 80 -15.89 19.82 31.00
C GLY A 80 -15.50 18.79 29.94
N LEU A 81 -16.44 17.92 29.58
CA LEU A 81 -16.27 16.89 28.54
C LEU A 81 -15.66 17.51 27.27
N PRO A 82 -14.66 16.86 26.63
CA PRO A 82 -14.14 17.34 25.36
C PRO A 82 -15.27 17.32 24.32
N PRO A 83 -15.44 18.38 23.49
CA PRO A 83 -16.40 18.36 22.41
C PRO A 83 -16.07 17.22 21.44
N PRO A 84 -17.08 16.55 20.85
CA PRO A 84 -16.84 15.48 19.88
C PRO A 84 -16.07 16.03 18.67
N PRO A 85 -15.14 15.23 18.09
CA PRO A 85 -14.37 15.67 16.94
C PRO A 85 -15.31 15.97 15.75
N PRO A 86 -15.02 17.01 14.95
CA PRO A 86 -15.83 17.30 13.77
C PRO A 86 -15.79 16.14 12.77
N PRO A 87 -16.86 15.91 12.00
CA PRO A 87 -16.94 14.81 11.05
C PRO A 87 -15.82 14.95 10.00
N LEU A 88 -15.01 13.89 9.88
CA LEU A 88 -14.01 13.73 8.84
C LEU A 88 -14.74 13.64 7.50
N HIS A 89 -14.84 14.77 6.80
CA HIS A 89 -15.25 14.78 5.41
C HIS A 89 -14.16 14.10 4.57
N SER A 90 -14.43 12.86 4.17
CA SER A 90 -13.77 12.19 3.05
C SER A 90 -13.85 13.06 1.80
N ALA A 91 -12.71 13.51 1.29
CA ALA A 91 -12.52 13.77 -0.14
C ALA A 91 -11.01 13.89 -0.41
N ASP A 92 -10.51 12.87 -1.11
CA ASP A 92 -9.36 12.87 -2.02
C ASP A 92 -8.41 14.08 -1.97
N SER A 93 -7.20 13.88 -1.46
CA SER A 93 -6.05 14.69 -1.82
C SER A 93 -4.97 13.75 -2.32
N ASP A 94 -5.01 13.57 -3.63
CA ASP A 94 -3.97 13.02 -4.47
C ASP A 94 -2.74 13.95 -4.43
N ALA A 95 -1.56 13.32 -4.49
CA ALA A 95 -0.24 13.85 -4.80
C ALA A 95 0.43 14.92 -3.88
N ALA A 96 1.61 14.51 -3.41
CA ALA A 96 2.80 15.33 -3.11
C ALA A 96 2.84 16.17 -1.82
N ASP A 97 3.05 15.49 -0.67
CA ASP A 97 3.97 16.01 0.34
C ASP A 97 4.98 14.91 0.71
N ALA A 98 6.07 14.90 -0.05
CA ALA A 98 7.30 14.20 0.28
C ALA A 98 8.29 15.20 0.87
N ALA A 99 7.95 15.91 1.95
CA ALA A 99 8.92 16.75 2.67
C ALA A 99 8.56 17.05 4.14
N GLY A 100 7.74 16.23 4.81
CA GLY A 100 7.44 16.38 6.24
C GLY A 100 8.43 15.67 7.18
N GLY A 101 9.73 15.95 7.07
CA GLY A 101 10.76 15.41 7.98
C GLY A 101 10.71 16.06 9.36
N GLY A 102 10.00 15.46 10.31
CA GLY A 102 10.08 15.84 11.73
C GLY A 102 11.28 15.18 12.42
N PRO A 103 12.26 15.92 12.98
CA PRO A 103 13.36 15.34 13.73
C PRO A 103 12.90 15.03 15.16
N GLY A 104 12.38 13.84 15.40
CA GLY A 104 11.96 13.41 16.74
C GLY A 104 11.75 11.90 16.94
N GLY A 105 11.86 11.08 15.89
CA GLY A 105 11.74 9.63 16.02
C GLY A 105 13.07 8.98 16.36
N ALA A 106 13.12 8.18 17.43
CA ALA A 106 14.28 7.40 17.82
C ALA A 106 14.88 6.63 16.61
N PRO A 107 16.18 6.78 16.31
CA PRO A 107 16.82 6.06 15.21
C PRO A 107 17.02 4.59 15.62
N GLY A 108 16.13 3.70 15.19
CA GLY A 108 16.39 2.27 15.39
C GLY A 108 15.27 1.29 15.01
N SER A 109 14.00 1.60 15.25
CA SER A 109 12.93 0.59 15.09
C SER A 109 11.96 0.83 13.93
N GLY A 110 11.74 2.08 13.49
CA GLY A 110 10.77 2.38 12.42
C GLY A 110 11.22 1.97 11.01
N GLY A 111 12.53 1.82 10.78
CA GLY A 111 13.10 1.73 9.43
C GLY A 111 12.61 0.52 8.63
N SER A 112 12.62 -0.69 9.20
CA SER A 112 12.24 -1.91 8.47
C SER A 112 10.76 -1.92 8.08
N LEU A 113 9.89 -1.55 9.02
CA LEU A 113 8.45 -1.55 8.82
C LEU A 113 8.03 -0.45 7.85
N ASP A 114 8.60 0.75 7.98
CA ASP A 114 8.30 1.85 7.06
C ASP A 114 8.86 1.60 5.66
N GLU A 115 10.04 0.98 5.54
CA GLU A 115 10.60 0.53 4.27
C GLU A 115 9.74 -0.56 3.62
N ALA A 116 9.26 -1.54 4.39
CA ALA A 116 8.35 -2.57 3.88
C ALA A 116 7.01 -1.98 3.42
N ARG A 117 6.47 -1.01 4.17
CA ARG A 117 5.28 -0.25 3.76
C ARG A 117 5.51 0.53 2.47
N HIS A 118 6.66 1.19 2.35
CA HIS A 118 7.03 1.92 1.14
C HIS A 118 7.13 0.97 -0.07
N ARG A 119 7.86 -0.15 0.05
CA ARG A 119 7.96 -1.15 -1.01
C ARG A 119 6.62 -1.75 -1.40
N TYR A 120 5.75 -2.05 -0.44
CA TYR A 120 4.40 -2.53 -0.74
C TYR A 120 3.60 -1.53 -1.58
N LYS A 121 3.64 -0.23 -1.24
CA LYS A 121 2.97 0.82 -2.01
C LYS A 121 3.51 0.92 -3.43
N VAL A 122 4.84 0.90 -3.59
CA VAL A 122 5.50 0.97 -4.90
C VAL A 122 5.16 -0.25 -5.76
N ALA A 123 5.27 -1.46 -5.21
CA ALA A 123 4.94 -2.70 -5.92
C ALA A 123 3.45 -2.76 -6.30
N MET A 124 2.55 -2.32 -5.42
CA MET A 124 1.12 -2.23 -5.71
C MET A 124 0.80 -1.21 -6.82
N ALA A 125 1.48 -0.06 -6.82
CA ALA A 125 1.33 0.93 -7.90
C ALA A 125 1.80 0.34 -9.24
N ALA A 126 2.94 -0.35 -9.25
CA ALA A 126 3.45 -1.03 -10.43
C ALA A 126 2.50 -2.14 -10.92
N LEU A 127 1.96 -2.95 -10.01
CA LEU A 127 0.97 -3.99 -10.32
C LEU A 127 -0.31 -3.41 -10.93
N ARG A 128 -0.84 -2.31 -10.36
CA ARG A 128 -2.00 -1.61 -10.91
C ARG A 128 -1.74 -1.10 -12.33
N THR A 129 -0.55 -0.56 -12.57
CA THR A 129 -0.13 -0.13 -13.92
C THR A 129 -0.05 -1.30 -14.88
N SER A 130 0.51 -2.45 -14.47
CA SER A 130 0.53 -3.66 -15.30
C SER A 130 -0.87 -4.16 -15.65
N ILE A 131 -1.80 -4.16 -14.68
CA ILE A 131 -3.21 -4.56 -14.91
C ILE A 131 -3.89 -3.61 -15.91
N ALA A 132 -3.68 -2.30 -15.77
CA ALA A 132 -4.20 -1.30 -16.68
C ALA A 132 -3.63 -1.48 -18.09
N ALA A 133 -2.32 -1.73 -18.22
CA ALA A 133 -1.65 -1.96 -19.49
C ALA A 133 -2.15 -3.22 -20.20
N VAL A 134 -2.36 -4.33 -19.47
CA VAL A 134 -2.94 -5.55 -20.03
C VAL A 134 -4.39 -5.31 -20.48
N SER A 135 -5.18 -4.59 -19.70
CA SER A 135 -6.57 -4.26 -20.04
C SER A 135 -6.66 -3.40 -21.30
N SER A 136 -5.78 -2.42 -21.45
CA SER A 136 -5.68 -1.58 -22.65
C SER A 136 -5.19 -2.38 -23.87
N CYS A 137 -4.18 -3.24 -23.71
CA CYS A 137 -3.66 -4.07 -24.79
C CYS A 137 -4.70 -5.05 -25.35
N ALA A 138 -5.61 -5.54 -24.51
CA ALA A 138 -6.72 -6.39 -24.95
C ALA A 138 -7.69 -5.65 -25.89
N GLN A 139 -7.97 -4.37 -25.60
CA GLN A 139 -8.86 -3.52 -26.41
C GLN A 139 -8.25 -3.17 -27.76
N GLU A 140 -6.97 -2.78 -27.77
CA GLU A 140 -6.22 -2.46 -28.98
C GLU A 140 -6.19 -3.64 -29.95
N MET A 141 -5.90 -4.85 -29.44
CA MET A 141 -5.83 -6.04 -30.29
C MET A 141 -7.20 -6.42 -30.84
N GLY A 142 -8.24 -6.45 -30.01
CA GLY A 142 -9.61 -6.73 -30.47
C GLY A 142 -10.08 -5.75 -31.56
N SER A 143 -9.71 -4.46 -31.43
CA SER A 143 -10.04 -3.46 -32.45
C SER A 143 -9.26 -3.66 -33.76
N THR A 144 -7.96 -3.96 -33.68
CA THR A 144 -7.15 -4.21 -34.88
C THR A 144 -7.56 -5.50 -35.61
N GLU A 145 -7.88 -6.55 -34.86
CA GLU A 145 -8.31 -7.85 -35.40
C GLU A 145 -9.69 -7.71 -36.04
N HIS A 146 -10.65 -7.08 -35.36
CA HIS A 146 -11.97 -6.79 -35.93
C HIS A 146 -11.88 -5.93 -37.21
N LYS A 147 -10.96 -4.97 -37.28
CA LYS A 147 -10.77 -4.17 -38.50
C LYS A 147 -10.21 -5.02 -39.65
N ALA A 148 -9.29 -5.94 -39.36
CA ALA A 148 -8.75 -6.85 -40.37
C ALA A 148 -9.83 -7.82 -40.86
N ASP A 149 -10.61 -8.39 -39.94
CA ASP A 149 -11.71 -9.31 -40.24
C ASP A 149 -12.81 -8.60 -41.05
N GLN A 150 -13.17 -7.37 -40.69
CA GLN A 150 -14.17 -6.58 -41.42
C GLN A 150 -13.75 -6.33 -42.88
N ALA A 151 -12.48 -6.02 -43.12
CA ALA A 151 -11.96 -5.82 -44.48
C ALA A 151 -11.89 -7.12 -45.28
N GLU A 152 -11.67 -8.26 -44.61
CA GLU A 152 -11.73 -9.58 -45.25
C GLU A 152 -13.16 -9.98 -45.61
N ILE A 153 -14.12 -9.75 -44.72
CA ILE A 153 -15.54 -9.97 -44.97
C ILE A 153 -16.02 -9.13 -46.15
N GLU A 154 -15.71 -7.84 -46.19
CA GLU A 154 -16.08 -6.95 -47.30
C GLU A 154 -15.53 -7.46 -48.65
N ARG A 155 -14.27 -7.91 -48.70
CA ARG A 155 -13.71 -8.55 -49.91
C ARG A 155 -14.45 -9.82 -50.31
N LEU A 156 -14.82 -10.65 -49.35
CA LEU A 156 -15.56 -11.90 -49.60
C LEU A 156 -16.96 -11.60 -50.13
N GLU A 157 -17.63 -10.56 -49.61
CA GLU A 157 -18.94 -10.09 -50.07
C GLU A 157 -18.88 -9.50 -51.49
N GLU A 158 -17.86 -8.71 -51.81
CA GLU A 158 -17.60 -8.22 -53.16
C GLU A 158 -17.39 -9.37 -54.15
N HIS A 159 -16.57 -10.35 -53.76
CA HIS A 159 -16.29 -11.53 -54.59
C HIS A 159 -17.55 -12.39 -54.81
N ALA A 160 -18.36 -12.61 -53.77
CA ALA A 160 -19.64 -13.31 -53.89
C ALA A 160 -20.64 -12.55 -54.78
N SER A 161 -20.68 -11.22 -54.67
CA SER A 161 -21.52 -10.36 -55.51
C SER A 161 -21.11 -10.41 -56.98
N ALA A 162 -19.80 -10.43 -57.26
CA ALA A 162 -19.27 -10.62 -58.62
C ALA A 162 -19.66 -11.99 -59.18
N LEU A 163 -19.55 -13.06 -58.39
CA LEU A 163 -19.92 -14.41 -58.79
C LEU A 163 -21.41 -14.52 -59.16
N ARG A 164 -22.29 -13.88 -58.37
CA ARG A 164 -23.74 -13.84 -58.65
C ARG A 164 -24.08 -13.08 -59.94
N LYS A 165 -23.27 -12.08 -60.31
CA LYS A 165 -23.47 -11.32 -61.56
C LYS A 165 -23.03 -12.11 -62.79
N THR A 166 -22.13 -13.08 -62.63
CA THR A 166 -21.64 -13.95 -63.71
C THR A 166 -22.31 -15.32 -63.78
N ALA A 167 -23.14 -15.67 -62.79
CA ALA A 167 -23.91 -16.91 -62.79
C ALA A 167 -25.14 -16.77 -63.73
N PRO A 168 -25.29 -17.67 -64.72
CA PRO A 168 -26.34 -17.61 -65.75
C PRO A 168 -27.76 -17.86 -65.22
#